data_AF-A0A7J3B7P8-F1
#
_entry.id   AF-A0A7J3B7P8-F1
#
_cell.length_a   1.000
_cell.length_b   1.000
_cell.length_c   1.000
_cell.angle_alpha   90.00
_cell.angle_beta   90.00
_cell.angle_gamma   90.00
#
_symmetry.space_group_name_H-M   'P 1'
#
loop_
_entity.id
_entity.type
_entity.pdbx_description
1 polymer ?
#
loop_
_entity_poly.entity_id
_entity_poly.type
_entity_poly.pdbx_seq_one_letter_code
_entity_poly.pdbx_strand_id
1 'polypeptide(L)'
;DVFSVHLPPQVLINEEAAARLVRNELYYKKRKGGDLIIFTGDFQGLTSQGQYEICYRVLELSKKLDVRKIITLGGYQIGKLMEIPRVFGAYTSRDMKEQVEKLGVIFSKNEPGGGIVGGAGLILGIGYELFNLPGVCLMGETSGYFTDPKSAKQVTKVVVDYLGLSADVSLFDERIKEIEEITNKMIEVPPEEKKEDLGYFG
;
A
#
# COMPACT_ATOMS: atom_id res chain seq x y z
N ASP A 1 9.17 -4.38 15.60
CA ASP A 1 9.88 -3.80 14.45
C ASP A 1 10.61 -4.88 13.67
N VAL A 2 10.79 -4.65 12.37
CA VAL A 2 11.56 -5.47 11.43
C VAL A 2 12.61 -4.56 10.80
N PHE A 3 13.87 -4.87 11.06
CA PHE A 3 15.03 -4.22 10.45
C PHE A 3 15.63 -5.16 9.41
N SER A 4 16.20 -4.60 8.36
CA SER A 4 16.82 -5.40 7.30
C SER A 4 17.94 -4.63 6.61
N VAL A 5 19.01 -5.33 6.27
CA VAL A 5 20.10 -4.83 5.43
C VAL A 5 19.65 -4.54 3.99
N HIS A 6 18.45 -4.98 3.62
CA HIS A 6 17.85 -4.71 2.32
C HIS A 6 17.03 -3.43 2.27
N LEU A 7 16.84 -2.75 3.41
CA LEU A 7 16.26 -1.40 3.45
C LEU A 7 17.35 -0.36 3.12
N PRO A 8 16.97 0.87 2.73
CA PRO A 8 17.93 1.94 2.49
C PRO A 8 18.91 2.14 3.66
N PRO A 9 20.22 2.33 3.40
CA PRO A 9 21.23 2.50 4.43
C PRO A 9 21.20 3.92 5.02
N GLN A 10 20.04 4.34 5.55
CA GLN A 10 19.81 5.69 6.05
C GLN A 10 18.98 5.69 7.33
N VAL A 11 19.05 6.82 8.05
CA VAL A 11 18.13 7.16 9.14
C VAL A 11 17.10 8.18 8.66
N LEU A 12 15.95 8.23 9.31
CA LEU A 12 14.98 9.31 9.20
C LEU A 12 15.12 10.23 10.41
N ILE A 13 14.95 11.52 10.20
CA ILE A 13 14.99 12.56 11.23
C ILE A 13 13.58 13.12 11.40
N ASN A 14 13.07 13.16 12.63
CA ASN A 14 11.76 13.72 12.94
C ASN A 14 11.82 15.25 13.22
N GLU A 15 10.68 15.86 13.48
CA GLU A 15 10.57 17.31 13.79
C GLU A 15 11.35 17.75 15.03
N GLU A 16 11.63 16.82 15.96
CA GLU A 16 12.43 17.05 17.16
C GLU A 16 13.94 16.82 16.93
N ALA A 17 14.36 16.68 15.66
CA ALA A 17 15.72 16.34 15.26
C ALA A 17 16.24 14.99 15.81
N ALA A 18 15.35 14.10 16.24
CA ALA A 18 15.69 12.74 16.66
C ALA A 18 15.84 11.81 15.44
N ALA A 19 16.96 11.08 15.39
CA ALA A 19 17.24 10.12 14.33
C ALA A 19 16.73 8.71 14.68
N ARG A 20 16.13 8.02 13.70
CA ARG A 20 15.79 6.58 13.80
C ARG A 20 16.16 5.85 12.51
N LEU A 21 16.57 4.58 12.62
CA LEU A 21 16.79 3.74 11.44
C LEU A 21 15.46 3.50 10.70
N VAL A 22 15.53 3.38 9.37
CA VAL A 22 14.39 2.92 8.57
C VAL A 22 13.99 1.51 9.00
N ARG A 23 12.68 1.26 9.07
CA ARG A 23 12.16 -0.04 9.52
C ARG A 23 10.81 -0.37 8.90
N ASN A 24 10.43 -1.63 9.06
CA ASN A 24 9.04 -2.04 8.96
C ASN A 24 8.52 -2.39 10.35
N GLU A 25 7.21 -2.39 10.52
CA GLU A 25 6.54 -2.47 11.81
C GLU A 25 5.35 -3.42 11.72
N LEU A 26 5.11 -4.16 12.80
CA LEU A 26 3.90 -4.95 12.98
C LEU A 26 3.10 -4.35 14.13
N TYR A 27 1.86 -3.99 13.84
CA TYR A 27 0.89 -3.58 14.84
C TYR A 27 -0.09 -4.72 15.07
N TYR A 28 -0.43 -4.98 16.32
CA TYR A 28 -1.37 -6.04 16.68
C TYR A 28 -2.56 -5.46 17.44
N LYS A 29 -3.76 -5.93 17.08
CA LYS A 29 -5.00 -5.61 17.80
C LYS A 29 -5.83 -6.87 17.98
N LYS A 30 -6.04 -7.25 19.24
CA LYS A 30 -7.03 -8.26 19.63
C LYS A 30 -8.45 -7.76 19.38
N ARG A 31 -9.31 -8.59 18.76
CA ARG A 31 -10.67 -8.19 18.38
C ARG A 31 -11.67 -9.35 18.50
N LYS A 32 -12.94 -9.00 18.68
CA LYS A 32 -14.05 -9.95 18.43
C LYS A 32 -14.18 -10.11 16.91
N GLY A 33 -14.20 -11.35 16.43
CA GLY A 33 -14.22 -11.65 14.99
C GLY A 33 -12.85 -11.94 14.35
N GLY A 34 -11.80 -12.07 15.16
CA GLY A 34 -10.46 -12.43 14.70
C GLY A 34 -9.45 -11.30 14.93
N ASP A 35 -8.27 -11.67 15.40
CA ASP A 35 -7.19 -10.72 15.68
C ASP A 35 -6.65 -10.12 14.38
N LEU A 36 -6.18 -8.87 14.46
CA LEU A 36 -5.64 -8.13 13.34
C LEU A 36 -4.15 -7.87 13.56
N ILE A 37 -3.35 -8.17 12.54
CA ILE A 37 -1.96 -7.76 12.43
C ILE A 37 -1.83 -6.85 11.21
N ILE A 38 -1.25 -5.67 11.39
CA ILE A 38 -0.97 -4.72 10.31
C ILE A 38 0.54 -4.66 10.13
N PHE A 39 1.00 -4.97 8.93
CA PHE A 39 2.40 -4.82 8.53
C PHE A 39 2.54 -3.59 7.64
N THR A 40 3.40 -2.66 8.02
CA THR A 40 3.68 -1.43 7.28
C THR A 40 5.15 -1.04 7.46
N GLY A 41 5.63 0.01 6.80
CA GLY A 41 6.98 0.50 7.03
C GLY A 41 7.38 1.64 6.12
N ASP A 42 8.60 2.13 6.35
CA ASP A 42 9.14 3.29 5.63
C ASP A 42 9.46 2.96 4.16
N PHE A 43 9.98 1.75 3.91
CA PHE A 43 10.45 1.31 2.60
C PHE A 43 10.17 -0.17 2.35
N GLN A 44 10.14 -0.54 1.07
CA GLN A 44 10.29 -1.92 0.63
C GLN A 44 11.78 -2.27 0.44
N GLY A 45 12.10 -3.55 0.26
CA GLY A 45 13.46 -3.96 -0.10
C GLY A 45 13.94 -3.27 -1.39
N LEU A 46 15.18 -2.79 -1.39
CA LEU A 46 15.78 -2.07 -2.53
C LEU A 46 16.03 -2.94 -3.76
N THR A 47 16.19 -4.25 -3.55
CA THR A 47 16.43 -5.23 -4.62
C THR A 47 15.33 -6.28 -4.65
N SER A 48 15.14 -6.96 -5.78
CA SER A 48 14.18 -8.07 -5.88
C SER A 48 14.44 -9.13 -4.80
N GLN A 49 15.70 -9.54 -4.61
CA GLN A 49 16.08 -10.46 -3.54
C GLN A 49 15.65 -9.94 -2.16
N GLY A 50 15.93 -8.68 -1.86
CA GLY A 50 15.57 -8.07 -0.58
C GLY A 50 14.05 -8.01 -0.36
N GLN A 51 13.27 -7.74 -1.40
CA GLN A 51 11.80 -7.78 -1.32
C GLN A 51 11.29 -9.19 -1.04
N TYR A 52 11.80 -10.20 -1.75
CA TYR A 52 11.44 -11.61 -1.50
C TYR A 52 11.81 -12.02 -0.08
N GLU A 53 13.02 -11.68 0.39
CA GLU A 53 13.48 -12.06 1.72
C GLU A 53 12.63 -11.42 2.82
N ILE A 54 12.40 -10.10 2.76
CA ILE A 54 11.56 -9.41 3.75
C ILE A 54 10.14 -10.00 3.77
N CYS A 55 9.52 -10.18 2.60
CA CYS A 55 8.16 -10.75 2.51
C CYS A 55 8.11 -12.17 3.07
N TYR A 56 9.08 -13.02 2.74
CA TYR A 56 9.16 -14.39 3.23
C TYR A 56 9.30 -14.42 4.77
N ARG A 57 10.19 -13.60 5.35
CA ARG A 57 10.37 -13.54 6.80
C ARG A 57 9.12 -13.09 7.54
N VAL A 58 8.39 -12.12 6.98
CA VAL A 58 7.12 -11.65 7.54
C VAL A 58 6.06 -12.76 7.50
N LEU A 59 6.02 -13.56 6.44
CA LEU A 59 5.12 -14.71 6.33
C LEU A 59 5.49 -15.84 7.29
N GLU A 60 6.78 -16.12 7.51
CA GLU A 60 7.23 -17.05 8.55
C GLU A 60 6.74 -16.62 9.95
N LEU A 61 6.89 -15.34 10.26
CA LEU A 61 6.38 -14.77 11.51
C LEU A 61 4.84 -14.87 11.58
N SER A 62 4.15 -14.55 10.50
CA SER A 62 2.68 -14.62 10.41
C SER A 62 2.18 -16.05 10.69
N LYS A 63 2.89 -17.07 10.18
CA LYS A 63 2.56 -18.47 10.46
C LYS A 63 2.72 -18.82 11.94
N LYS A 64 3.79 -18.35 12.59
CA LYS A 64 4.03 -18.53 14.04
C LYS A 64 2.96 -17.85 14.90
N LEU A 65 2.36 -16.77 14.38
CA LEU A 65 1.27 -16.02 15.02
C LEU A 65 -0.13 -16.54 14.64
N ASP A 66 -0.21 -17.72 14.01
CA ASP A 66 -1.47 -18.37 13.62
C ASP A 66 -2.35 -17.54 12.66
N VAL A 67 -1.74 -16.66 11.85
CA VAL A 67 -2.45 -15.92 10.80
C VAL A 67 -3.10 -16.91 9.84
N ARG A 68 -4.35 -16.62 9.46
CA ARG A 68 -5.17 -17.49 8.59
C ARG A 68 -5.48 -16.90 7.23
N LYS A 69 -5.44 -15.58 7.09
CA LYS A 69 -5.82 -14.86 5.85
C LYS A 69 -4.94 -13.63 5.69
N ILE A 70 -4.73 -13.22 4.44
CA ILE A 70 -3.92 -12.05 4.07
C ILE A 70 -4.79 -11.05 3.29
N ILE A 71 -4.65 -9.77 3.62
CA ILE A 71 -5.14 -8.66 2.79
C ILE A 71 -3.94 -7.77 2.49
N THR A 72 -3.58 -7.63 1.22
CA THR A 72 -2.53 -6.68 0.79
C THR A 72 -3.16 -5.46 0.14
N LEU A 73 -2.53 -4.30 0.33
CA LEU A 73 -3.01 -3.02 -0.19
C LEU A 73 -1.95 -2.42 -1.13
N GLY A 74 -2.39 -1.77 -2.20
CA GLY A 74 -1.50 -1.12 -3.16
C GLY A 74 -2.17 -0.01 -3.94
N GLY A 75 -1.40 0.60 -4.85
CA GLY A 75 -1.89 1.56 -5.83
C GLY A 75 -1.84 0.95 -7.24
N TYR A 76 -2.84 1.26 -8.07
CA TYR A 76 -2.86 0.94 -9.49
C TYR A 76 -2.66 2.21 -10.30
N GLN A 77 -1.46 2.36 -10.87
CA GLN A 77 -1.08 3.57 -11.60
C GLN A 77 -1.76 3.62 -12.97
N ILE A 78 -2.55 4.68 -13.21
CA ILE A 78 -3.26 4.92 -14.47
C ILE A 78 -2.81 6.22 -15.17
N GLY A 79 -1.86 6.95 -14.58
CA GLY A 79 -1.24 8.14 -15.17
C GLY A 79 -2.14 9.39 -15.25
N LYS A 80 -3.32 9.36 -14.65
CA LYS A 80 -4.28 10.47 -14.59
C LYS A 80 -4.94 10.56 -13.22
N LEU A 81 -5.39 11.76 -12.87
CA LEU A 81 -6.15 11.98 -11.65
C LEU A 81 -7.61 11.56 -11.84
N MET A 82 -8.15 10.92 -10.81
CA MET A 82 -9.54 10.49 -10.76
C MET A 82 -10.24 11.21 -9.62
N GLU A 83 -11.42 11.74 -9.91
CA GLU A 83 -12.26 12.36 -8.88
C GLU A 83 -12.72 11.30 -7.86
N ILE A 84 -13.13 10.14 -8.36
CA ILE A 84 -13.52 8.98 -7.56
C ILE A 84 -12.69 7.78 -8.03
N PRO A 85 -11.57 7.47 -7.34
CA PRO A 85 -10.74 6.31 -7.66
C PRO A 85 -11.50 5.00 -7.49
N ARG A 86 -11.38 4.08 -8.44
CA ARG A 86 -11.91 2.73 -8.31
C ARG A 86 -10.94 1.84 -7.51
N VAL A 87 -11.45 0.75 -6.95
CA VAL A 87 -10.64 -0.27 -6.27
C VAL A 87 -10.64 -1.54 -7.11
N PHE A 88 -9.46 -1.95 -7.56
CA PHE A 88 -9.23 -3.20 -8.26
C PHE A 88 -8.78 -4.30 -7.31
N GLY A 89 -9.10 -5.54 -7.65
CA GLY A 89 -8.79 -6.72 -6.86
C GLY A 89 -7.99 -7.77 -7.62
N ALA A 90 -7.08 -8.44 -6.91
CA ALA A 90 -6.55 -9.75 -7.27
C ALA A 90 -6.70 -10.70 -6.08
N TYR A 91 -6.85 -12.00 -6.30
CA TYR A 91 -7.19 -12.92 -5.22
C TYR A 91 -6.51 -14.27 -5.35
N THR A 92 -6.28 -14.91 -4.21
CA THR A 92 -5.94 -16.33 -4.10
C THR A 92 -7.03 -17.12 -3.37
N SER A 93 -8.06 -16.43 -2.86
CA SER A 93 -9.25 -17.00 -2.24
C SER A 93 -10.54 -16.55 -2.92
N ARG A 94 -11.32 -17.50 -3.43
CA ARG A 94 -12.62 -17.22 -4.07
C ARG A 94 -13.62 -16.62 -3.08
N ASP A 95 -13.68 -17.15 -1.86
CA ASP A 95 -14.56 -16.64 -0.80
C ASP A 95 -14.27 -15.17 -0.48
N MET A 96 -12.99 -14.81 -0.35
CA MET A 96 -12.60 -13.41 -0.10
C MET A 96 -12.94 -12.52 -1.29
N LYS A 97 -12.72 -13.00 -2.52
CA LYS A 97 -13.10 -12.29 -3.74
C LYS A 97 -14.59 -11.96 -3.77
N GLU A 98 -15.46 -12.95 -3.56
CA GLU A 98 -16.91 -12.76 -3.57
C GLU A 98 -17.39 -11.77 -2.50
N GLN A 99 -16.73 -11.75 -1.34
CA GLN A 99 -17.05 -10.82 -0.26
C GLN A 99 -16.68 -9.38 -0.60
N VAL A 100 -15.46 -9.13 -1.12
CA VAL A 100 -15.04 -7.76 -1.45
C VAL A 100 -15.64 -7.24 -2.75
N GLU A 101 -16.03 -8.12 -3.68
CA GLU A 101 -16.75 -7.75 -4.91
C GLU A 101 -18.12 -7.14 -4.58
N LYS A 102 -18.80 -7.64 -3.53
CA LYS A 102 -20.05 -7.03 -3.00
C LYS A 102 -19.83 -5.63 -2.40
N LEU A 103 -18.58 -5.28 -2.08
CA LEU A 103 -18.18 -3.96 -1.59
C LEU A 103 -17.72 -3.03 -2.72
N GLY A 104 -17.85 -3.44 -3.99
CA GLY A 104 -17.52 -2.63 -5.16
C GLY A 104 -16.10 -2.82 -5.70
N VAL A 105 -15.36 -3.83 -5.23
CA VAL A 105 -14.04 -4.16 -5.80
C VAL A 105 -14.19 -4.79 -7.18
N ILE A 106 -13.42 -4.28 -8.14
CA ILE A 106 -13.47 -4.69 -9.54
C ILE A 106 -12.38 -5.73 -9.81
N PHE A 107 -12.77 -6.89 -10.36
CA PHE A 107 -11.84 -7.91 -10.83
C PHE A 107 -11.85 -7.95 -12.36
N SER A 108 -10.73 -7.55 -12.97
CA SER A 108 -10.56 -7.54 -14.43
C SER A 108 -9.46 -8.51 -14.83
N LYS A 109 -9.65 -9.22 -15.95
CA LYS A 109 -8.61 -10.12 -16.49
C LYS A 109 -7.39 -9.35 -17.02
N ASN A 110 -7.56 -8.07 -17.33
CA ASN A 110 -6.56 -7.24 -18.00
C ASN A 110 -6.03 -6.10 -17.10
N GLU A 111 -6.52 -5.97 -15.86
CA GLU A 111 -6.14 -4.86 -14.97
C GLU A 111 -5.92 -5.40 -13.54
N PRO A 112 -4.68 -5.35 -13.00
CA PRO A 112 -3.47 -4.80 -13.62
C PRO A 112 -2.84 -5.77 -14.65
N GLY A 113 -2.66 -5.33 -15.90
CA GLY A 113 -2.15 -6.18 -16.99
C GLY A 113 -0.69 -6.63 -16.83
N GLY A 114 0.11 -5.91 -16.03
CA GLY A 114 1.51 -6.26 -15.73
C GLY A 114 1.71 -7.12 -14.47
N GLY A 115 0.62 -7.51 -13.80
CA GLY A 115 0.69 -8.14 -12.49
C GLY A 115 0.92 -7.13 -11.34
N ILE A 116 1.18 -7.65 -10.14
CA ILE A 116 1.34 -6.86 -8.92
C ILE A 116 2.79 -6.96 -8.47
N VAL A 117 3.50 -5.84 -8.51
CA VAL A 117 4.93 -5.76 -8.17
C VAL A 117 5.10 -5.38 -6.69
N GLY A 118 6.18 -5.86 -6.08
CA GLY A 118 6.57 -5.48 -4.72
C GLY A 118 5.81 -6.24 -3.63
N GLY A 119 5.87 -5.71 -2.41
CA GLY A 119 5.35 -6.38 -1.21
C GLY A 119 3.89 -6.81 -1.31
N ALA A 120 3.03 -6.00 -1.95
CA ALA A 120 1.61 -6.32 -2.11
C ALA A 120 1.37 -7.60 -2.94
N GLY A 121 2.15 -7.80 -4.00
CA GLY A 121 2.08 -8.98 -4.84
C GLY A 121 2.83 -10.18 -4.24
N LEU A 122 4.03 -9.95 -3.72
CA LEU A 122 4.87 -11.00 -3.15
C LEU A 122 4.26 -11.61 -1.89
N ILE A 123 3.72 -10.82 -0.96
CA ILE A 123 3.07 -11.36 0.25
C ILE A 123 1.83 -12.18 -0.13
N LEU A 124 1.04 -11.73 -1.12
CA LEU A 124 -0.13 -12.48 -1.60
C LEU A 124 0.29 -13.81 -2.24
N GLY A 125 1.23 -13.78 -3.19
CA GLY A 125 1.67 -14.94 -3.95
C GLY A 125 2.43 -15.95 -3.09
N ILE A 126 3.48 -15.52 -2.39
CA ILE A 126 4.27 -16.38 -1.49
C ILE A 126 3.38 -16.92 -0.36
N GLY A 127 2.52 -16.07 0.21
CA GLY A 127 1.61 -16.46 1.28
C GLY A 127 0.70 -17.61 0.88
N TYR A 128 0.12 -17.53 -0.32
CA TYR A 128 -0.72 -18.60 -0.84
C TYR A 128 0.09 -19.86 -1.19
N GLU A 129 1.10 -19.73 -2.06
CA GLU A 129 1.82 -20.88 -2.64
C GLU A 129 2.67 -21.64 -1.61
N LEU A 130 3.30 -20.95 -0.66
CA LEU A 130 4.28 -21.56 0.26
C LEU A 130 3.77 -21.69 1.70
N PHE A 131 2.82 -20.85 2.12
CA PHE A 131 2.34 -20.82 3.51
C PHE A 131 0.88 -21.27 3.67
N ASN A 132 0.18 -21.57 2.56
CA ASN A 132 -1.24 -21.90 2.51
C ASN A 132 -2.10 -20.82 3.20
N LEU A 133 -1.79 -19.56 2.93
CA LEU A 133 -2.51 -18.39 3.44
C LEU A 133 -3.36 -17.78 2.33
N PRO A 134 -4.69 -18.05 2.31
CA PRO A 134 -5.59 -17.42 1.36
C PRO A 134 -5.63 -15.90 1.53
N GLY A 135 -5.79 -15.16 0.44
CA GLY A 135 -5.83 -13.71 0.51
C GLY A 135 -6.46 -12.99 -0.67
N VAL A 136 -6.47 -11.66 -0.55
CA VAL A 136 -6.88 -10.71 -1.58
C VAL A 136 -5.94 -9.50 -1.56
N CYS A 137 -5.62 -8.97 -2.74
CA CYS A 137 -4.96 -7.68 -2.90
C CYS A 137 -6.00 -6.65 -3.35
N LEU A 138 -6.01 -5.48 -2.71
CA LEU A 138 -6.87 -4.34 -3.02
C LEU A 138 -6.01 -3.18 -3.49
N MET A 139 -6.29 -2.67 -4.69
CA MET A 139 -5.48 -1.64 -5.33
C MET A 139 -6.35 -0.46 -5.72
N GLY A 140 -6.11 0.70 -5.13
CA GLY A 140 -6.81 1.92 -5.49
C GLY A 140 -6.20 2.52 -6.76
N GLU A 141 -7.03 2.99 -7.69
CA GLU A 141 -6.55 3.78 -8.83
C GLU A 141 -5.79 5.01 -8.34
N THR A 142 -4.67 5.33 -8.99
CA THR A 142 -3.93 6.55 -8.68
C THR A 142 -3.20 7.08 -9.92
N SER A 143 -2.92 8.38 -9.93
CA SER A 143 -2.06 8.98 -10.95
C SER A 143 -0.62 8.44 -10.87
N GLY A 144 -0.17 8.11 -9.65
CA GLY A 144 1.19 7.70 -9.33
C GLY A 144 2.21 8.84 -9.31
N TYR A 145 1.80 10.10 -9.51
CA TYR A 145 2.71 11.26 -9.47
C TYR A 145 2.99 11.75 -8.04
N PHE A 146 2.03 11.57 -7.14
CA PHE A 146 2.09 12.03 -5.75
C PHE A 146 1.27 11.10 -4.85
N THR A 147 1.38 11.28 -3.53
CA THR A 147 0.55 10.59 -2.55
C THR A 147 -0.92 10.89 -2.82
N ASP A 148 -1.77 9.85 -2.91
CA ASP A 148 -3.17 9.98 -3.32
C ASP A 148 -4.13 9.62 -2.17
N PRO A 149 -4.54 10.60 -1.34
CA PRO A 149 -5.44 10.35 -0.21
C PRO A 149 -6.83 9.88 -0.66
N LYS A 150 -7.30 10.26 -1.86
CA LYS A 150 -8.59 9.79 -2.39
C LYS A 150 -8.53 8.30 -2.64
N SER A 151 -7.47 7.82 -3.27
CA SER A 151 -7.22 6.40 -3.53
C SER A 151 -7.11 5.61 -2.23
N ALA A 152 -6.29 6.10 -1.30
CA ALA A 152 -6.11 5.48 0.02
C ALA A 152 -7.43 5.40 0.81
N LYS A 153 -8.28 6.45 0.73
CA LYS A 153 -9.61 6.46 1.37
C LYS A 153 -10.52 5.37 0.81
N GLN A 154 -10.55 5.19 -0.51
CA GLN A 154 -11.40 4.17 -1.15
C GLN A 154 -10.97 2.75 -0.76
N VAL A 155 -9.67 2.46 -0.80
CA VAL A 155 -9.14 1.16 -0.36
C VAL A 155 -9.41 0.93 1.12
N THR A 156 -9.19 1.94 1.96
CA THR A 156 -9.44 1.85 3.41
C THR A 156 -10.90 1.56 3.71
N LYS A 157 -11.83 2.22 2.99
CA LYS A 157 -13.27 1.96 3.14
C LYS A 157 -13.61 0.49 2.88
N VAL A 158 -13.10 -0.10 1.80
CA VAL A 158 -13.29 -1.53 1.50
C VAL A 158 -12.75 -2.42 2.62
N VAL A 159 -11.55 -2.13 3.14
CA VAL A 159 -10.95 -2.91 4.24
C VAL A 159 -11.77 -2.80 5.53
N VAL A 160 -12.22 -1.60 5.87
CA VAL A 160 -13.02 -1.32 7.06
C VAL A 160 -14.34 -2.08 6.98
N ASP A 161 -15.05 -1.99 5.85
CA ASP A 161 -16.31 -2.67 5.63
C ASP A 161 -16.14 -4.19 5.62
N TYR A 162 -15.10 -4.70 4.94
CA TYR A 162 -14.79 -6.13 4.88
C TYR A 162 -14.50 -6.73 6.27
N LEU A 163 -13.75 -5.99 7.10
CA LEU A 163 -13.37 -6.44 8.44
C LEU A 163 -14.42 -6.08 9.50
N GLY A 164 -15.52 -5.40 9.16
CA GLY A 164 -16.51 -4.92 10.13
C GLY A 164 -15.90 -4.00 11.18
N LEU A 165 -14.98 -3.12 10.77
CA LEU A 165 -14.33 -2.14 11.63
C LEU A 165 -15.19 -0.88 11.79
N SER A 166 -15.11 -0.24 12.95
CA SER A 166 -15.59 1.14 13.14
C SER A 166 -14.36 2.04 13.16
N ALA A 167 -13.94 2.47 11.97
CA ALA A 167 -12.82 3.38 11.79
C ALA A 167 -13.31 4.63 11.08
N ASP A 168 -12.91 5.80 11.59
CA ASP A 168 -13.25 7.07 10.97
C ASP A 168 -12.33 7.35 9.78
N VAL A 169 -12.90 7.37 8.58
CA VAL A 169 -12.20 7.69 7.34
C VAL A 169 -12.27 9.19 6.99
N SER A 170 -12.87 10.01 7.85
CA SER A 170 -12.94 11.47 7.68
C SER A 170 -11.57 12.15 7.78
N LEU A 171 -10.61 11.50 8.47
CA LEU A 171 -9.21 11.97 8.56
C LEU A 171 -8.54 12.10 7.18
N PHE A 172 -9.03 11.36 6.17
CA PHE A 172 -8.55 11.53 4.80
C PHE A 172 -9.04 12.84 4.17
N ASP A 173 -10.17 13.39 4.60
CA ASP A 173 -10.78 14.58 3.96
C ASP A 173 -9.94 15.84 4.13
N GLU A 174 -9.27 16.00 5.26
CA GLU A 174 -8.31 17.10 5.46
C GLU A 174 -7.13 16.98 4.50
N ARG A 175 -6.54 15.77 4.39
CA ARG A 175 -5.45 15.48 3.45
C ARG A 175 -5.85 15.62 1.99
N ILE A 176 -7.09 15.27 1.64
CA ILE A 176 -7.62 15.45 0.28
C ILE A 176 -7.64 16.94 -0.08
N LYS A 177 -8.13 17.80 0.81
CA LYS A 177 -8.16 19.26 0.58
C LYS A 177 -6.76 19.84 0.39
N GLU A 178 -5.81 19.45 1.25
CA GLU A 178 -4.41 19.89 1.13
C GLU A 178 -3.82 19.55 -0.25
N ILE A 179 -4.02 18.31 -0.72
CA ILE A 179 -3.50 17.87 -2.02
C ILE A 179 -4.23 18.57 -3.18
N GLU A 180 -5.55 18.76 -3.10
CA GLU A 180 -6.31 19.49 -4.13
C GLU A 180 -5.85 20.94 -4.29
N GLU A 181 -5.58 21.64 -3.19
CA GLU A 181 -5.03 23.00 -3.24
C GLU A 181 -3.66 23.06 -3.93
N ILE A 182 -2.77 22.11 -3.63
CA ILE A 182 -1.46 22.01 -4.28
C ILE A 182 -1.62 21.72 -5.77
N THR A 183 -2.49 20.78 -6.12
CA THR A 183 -2.67 20.34 -7.51
C THR A 183 -3.30 21.44 -8.37
N ASN A 184 -4.27 22.19 -7.82
CA ASN A 184 -4.88 23.33 -8.53
C ASN A 184 -3.86 24.44 -8.80
N LYS A 185 -2.99 24.76 -7.83
CA LYS A 185 -1.90 25.74 -8.03
C LYS A 185 -0.90 25.30 -9.11
N MET A 186 -0.64 23.99 -9.25
CA MET A 186 0.23 23.46 -10.31
C MET A 186 -0.39 23.54 -11.72
N ILE A 187 -1.72 23.46 -11.82
CA ILE A 187 -2.43 23.60 -13.10
C ILE A 187 -2.47 25.07 -13.56
N GLU A 188 -2.46 26.02 -12.63
CA GLU A 188 -2.46 27.47 -12.92
C GLU A 188 -1.10 28.02 -13.35
N VAL A 189 0.00 27.28 -13.13
CA VAL A 189 1.35 27.66 -13.61
C VAL A 189 1.64 26.90 -14.91
N PRO A 190 1.68 27.57 -16.08
CA PRO A 190 2.10 26.91 -17.32
C PRO A 190 3.54 26.39 -17.17
N PRO A 191 3.91 25.30 -17.85
CA PRO A 191 5.28 24.79 -17.79
C PRO A 191 6.23 25.87 -18.31
N GLU A 192 7.00 26.49 -17.41
CA GLU A 192 8.18 27.25 -17.82
C GLU A 192 9.11 26.28 -18.55
N GLU A 193 9.48 26.64 -19.78
CA GLU A 193 10.52 25.95 -20.53
C GLU A 193 11.75 25.85 -19.65
N LYS A 194 12.11 24.61 -19.26
CA LYS A 194 13.39 24.32 -18.61
C LYS A 194 14.51 24.80 -19.54
N LYS A 195 15.05 25.99 -19.29
CA LYS A 195 16.41 26.30 -19.71
C LYS A 195 17.33 25.35 -18.98
N GLU A 196 18.09 24.60 -19.76
CA GLU A 196 19.21 23.80 -19.27
C GLU A 196 20.18 24.72 -18.53
N ASP A 197 20.24 24.60 -17.21
CA ASP A 197 21.42 24.99 -16.44
C ASP A 197 22.17 23.72 -16.04
N LEU A 198 23.21 23.44 -16.84
CA LEU A 198 24.30 22.55 -16.48
C LEU A 198 25.00 23.11 -15.24
N GLY A 199 24.58 22.65 -14.07
CA GLY A 199 25.25 22.87 -12.80
C GLY A 199 25.74 21.56 -12.21
N TYR A 200 26.96 21.15 -12.56
CA TYR A 200 27.78 20.24 -11.76
C TYR A 200 27.79 20.70 -10.30
N PHE A 201 27.79 19.78 -9.32
CA PHE A 201 28.74 19.72 -8.18
C PHE A 201 28.35 18.58 -7.21
N GLY A 202 29.35 17.74 -6.88
CA GLY A 202 29.54 17.11 -5.56
C GLY A 202 28.74 15.87 -5.24
#